data_AF-A0AAD5D0C0-F1
#
_entry.id   AF-A0AAD5D0C0-F1
#
_cell.length_a   1.000
_cell.length_b   1.000
_cell.length_c   1.000
_cell.angle_alpha   90.00
_cell.angle_beta   90.00
_cell.angle_gamma   90.00
#
_symmetry.space_group_name_H-M   'P 1'
#
loop_
_entity.id
_entity.type
_entity.pdbx_description
1 polymer ?
#
loop_
_entity_poly.entity_id
_entity_poly.type
_entity_poly.pdbx_seq_one_letter_code
_entity_poly.pdbx_strand_id
1 'polypeptide(L)'
;MKLQTSFLCIIVIIALVSTTTQSIRFEIESGHTKCIAEDIKSNSMTVGHYSIVNPNEGHPLPESHRITLRVTSSYGNSYHSSENVQSGQFAFQAVEAGDYMACFFAIDHQPPLKFQVEFDWRSGVAAKDWSNVAKKGSVDAMEYELKKLADTITSIHDEMLYLRD
;
A
#
# COMPACT_ATOMS: atom_id res chain seq x y z
N MET A 1 13.32 43.18 -5.58
CA MET A 1 13.87 41.99 -6.26
C MET A 1 14.27 40.87 -5.29
N LYS A 2 15.23 41.06 -4.36
CA LYS A 2 15.69 39.99 -3.43
C LYS A 2 14.60 39.35 -2.55
N LEU A 3 13.63 40.13 -2.08
CA LEU A 3 12.51 39.63 -1.26
C LEU A 3 11.54 38.75 -2.06
N GLN A 4 11.36 39.07 -3.33
CA GLN A 4 10.45 38.37 -4.24
C GLN A 4 11.02 37.01 -4.67
N THR A 5 12.34 36.92 -4.87
CA THR A 5 13.06 35.66 -5.08
C THR A 5 13.04 34.78 -3.83
N SER A 6 13.19 35.36 -2.63
CA SER A 6 13.13 34.59 -1.37
C SER A 6 11.75 33.96 -1.14
N PHE A 7 10.67 34.68 -1.44
CA PHE A 7 9.31 34.15 -1.29
C PHE A 7 9.01 33.02 -2.29
N LEU A 8 9.50 33.17 -3.53
CA LEU A 8 9.39 32.14 -4.56
C LEU A 8 10.09 30.84 -4.13
N CYS A 9 11.29 30.93 -3.55
CA CYS A 9 12.02 29.77 -3.03
C CYS A 9 11.26 29.06 -1.91
N ILE A 10 10.63 29.80 -0.98
CA ILE A 10 9.86 29.21 0.11
C ILE A 10 8.64 28.45 -0.43
N ILE A 11 7.93 29.01 -1.42
CA ILE A 11 6.80 28.33 -2.07
C ILE A 11 7.25 27.03 -2.74
N VAL A 12 8.37 27.05 -3.46
CA VAL A 12 8.93 25.85 -4.13
C VAL A 12 9.30 24.78 -3.11
N ILE A 13 9.88 25.15 -1.96
CA ILE A 13 10.21 24.21 -0.88
C ILE A 13 8.95 23.59 -0.29
N ILE A 14 7.90 24.38 -0.01
CA ILE A 14 6.62 23.87 0.50
C ILE A 14 5.96 22.92 -0.51
N ALA A 15 6.02 23.24 -1.80
CA ALA A 15 5.48 22.40 -2.87
C ALA A 15 6.22 21.06 -2.99
N LEU A 16 7.54 21.03 -2.76
CA LEU A 16 8.34 19.81 -2.76
C LEU A 16 8.06 18.93 -1.54
N VAL A 17 7.78 19.52 -0.38
CA VAL A 17 7.52 18.77 0.88
C VAL A 17 6.10 18.19 0.91
N SER A 18 5.19 18.68 0.06
CA SER A 18 3.78 18.24 0.04
C SER A 18 3.52 16.98 -0.79
N THR A 19 4.53 16.38 -1.43
CA THR A 19 4.35 15.10 -2.13
C THR A 19 4.27 13.96 -1.13
N THR A 20 3.06 13.53 -0.78
CA THR A 20 2.83 12.29 -0.03
C THR A 20 2.87 11.11 -1.01
N THR A 21 3.93 10.31 -0.99
CA THR A 21 3.97 9.03 -1.70
C THR A 21 3.63 7.89 -0.74
N GLN A 22 2.51 7.21 -0.96
CA GLN A 22 2.04 6.08 -0.12
C GLN A 22 2.10 4.78 -0.93
N SER A 23 3.28 4.43 -1.43
CA SER A 23 3.49 3.23 -2.22
C SER A 23 4.95 2.80 -2.16
N ILE A 24 5.20 1.51 -2.08
CA ILE A 24 6.54 0.91 -2.08
C ILE A 24 6.84 0.46 -3.51
N ARG A 25 8.02 0.83 -4.01
CA ARG A 25 8.53 0.31 -5.28
C ARG A 25 9.82 -0.46 -5.03
N PHE A 26 9.89 -1.67 -5.57
CA PHE A 26 11.09 -2.50 -5.47
C PHE A 26 11.36 -3.22 -6.79
N GLU A 27 12.64 -3.43 -7.10
CA GLU A 27 13.06 -4.23 -8.24
C GLU A 27 13.11 -5.71 -7.85
N ILE A 28 12.66 -6.60 -8.74
CA ILE A 28 12.80 -8.05 -8.63
C ILE A 28 13.39 -8.60 -9.94
N GLU A 29 14.26 -9.61 -9.83
CA GLU A 29 14.84 -10.33 -10.96
C GLU A 29 14.03 -11.61 -11.23
N SER A 30 13.91 -12.02 -12.49
CA SER A 30 13.27 -13.28 -12.88
C SER A 30 13.85 -14.46 -12.10
N GLY A 31 12.99 -15.42 -11.71
CA GLY A 31 13.37 -16.58 -10.91
C GLY A 31 13.62 -16.29 -9.42
N HIS A 32 13.57 -15.03 -8.98
CA HIS A 32 13.74 -14.65 -7.58
C HIS A 32 12.40 -14.38 -6.90
N THR A 33 12.45 -14.38 -5.56
CA THR A 33 11.31 -14.05 -4.70
C THR A 33 11.67 -12.88 -3.80
N LYS A 34 10.73 -11.96 -3.61
CA LYS A 34 10.81 -10.90 -2.60
C LYS A 34 9.58 -10.90 -1.74
N CYS A 35 9.75 -10.75 -0.43
CA CYS A 35 8.64 -10.71 0.51
C CYS A 35 8.69 -9.42 1.33
N ILE A 36 7.52 -8.84 1.56
CA ILE A 36 7.31 -7.70 2.45
C ILE A 36 6.44 -8.20 3.60
N ALA A 37 6.81 -7.86 4.83
CA ALA A 37 6.07 -8.25 6.03
C ALA A 37 5.50 -7.02 6.74
N GLU A 38 4.33 -7.18 7.34
CA GLU A 38 3.65 -6.17 8.14
C GLU A 38 3.03 -6.84 9.37
N ASP A 39 3.20 -6.22 10.56
CA ASP A 39 2.49 -6.63 11.78
C ASP A 39 1.08 -6.07 11.73
N ILE A 40 0.07 -6.95 11.71
CA ILE A 40 -1.33 -6.58 11.54
C ILE A 40 -2.11 -7.01 12.78
N LYS A 41 -2.88 -6.07 13.35
CA LYS A 41 -3.78 -6.34 14.47
C LYS A 41 -4.94 -7.26 14.07
N SER A 42 -5.42 -8.08 15.00
CA SER A 42 -6.64 -8.88 14.81
C SER A 42 -7.86 -8.00 14.53
N ASN A 43 -8.76 -8.48 13.69
CA ASN A 43 -9.96 -7.82 13.16
C ASN A 43 -9.69 -6.55 12.33
N SER A 44 -8.43 -6.28 12.00
CA SER A 44 -8.03 -5.17 11.16
C SER A 44 -8.38 -5.48 9.69
N MET A 45 -8.98 -4.51 9.00
CA MET A 45 -9.19 -4.60 7.56
C MET A 45 -7.87 -4.33 6.86
N THR A 46 -7.54 -5.14 5.86
CA THR A 46 -6.30 -5.03 5.10
C THR A 46 -6.59 -5.03 3.61
N VAL A 47 -6.00 -4.07 2.90
CA VAL A 47 -6.14 -3.90 1.46
C VAL A 47 -4.75 -3.73 0.85
N GLY A 48 -4.48 -4.46 -0.23
CA GLY A 48 -3.25 -4.32 -0.98
C GLY A 48 -3.50 -4.20 -2.47
N HIS A 49 -2.76 -3.32 -3.13
CA HIS A 49 -2.71 -3.19 -4.58
C HIS A 49 -1.27 -3.38 -5.07
N TYR A 50 -1.10 -4.14 -6.13
CA TYR A 50 0.21 -4.38 -6.71
C TYR A 50 0.16 -4.35 -8.24
N SER A 51 1.22 -3.84 -8.84
CA SER A 51 1.39 -3.84 -10.30
C SER A 51 2.86 -3.82 -10.69
N ILE A 52 3.17 -4.43 -11.83
CA ILE A 52 4.47 -4.25 -12.47
C ILE A 52 4.49 -2.86 -13.11
N VAL A 53 5.50 -2.06 -12.80
CA VAL A 53 5.68 -0.72 -13.37
C VAL A 53 6.01 -0.86 -14.85
N ASN A 54 5.24 -0.19 -15.69
CA ASN A 54 5.50 -0.12 -17.11
C ASN A 54 6.38 1.11 -17.44
N PRO A 55 7.64 0.93 -17.83
CA PRO A 55 8.51 2.05 -18.19
C PRO A 55 8.12 2.71 -19.51
N ASN A 56 7.34 2.03 -20.36
CA ASN A 56 6.96 2.51 -21.69
C ASN A 56 5.46 2.82 -21.72
N GLU A 57 5.11 4.05 -21.38
CA GLU A 57 3.71 4.52 -21.44
C GLU A 57 3.12 4.32 -22.85
N GLY A 58 1.92 3.73 -22.92
CA GLY A 58 1.21 3.47 -24.18
C GLY A 58 1.54 2.15 -24.89
N HIS A 59 2.54 1.41 -24.43
CA HIS A 59 2.83 0.05 -24.92
C HIS A 59 2.46 -1.01 -23.87
N PRO A 60 1.95 -2.18 -24.26
CA PRO A 60 1.66 -3.24 -23.29
C PRO A 60 2.95 -3.77 -22.66
N LEU A 61 2.87 -4.18 -21.39
CA LEU A 61 3.95 -4.89 -20.72
C LEU A 61 4.24 -6.21 -21.45
N PRO A 62 5.51 -6.61 -21.59
CA PRO A 62 5.85 -7.90 -22.19
C PRO A 62 5.24 -9.07 -21.40
N GLU A 63 4.88 -10.16 -22.09
CA GLU A 63 4.36 -11.38 -21.43
C GLU A 63 5.36 -12.04 -20.48
N SER A 64 6.66 -11.73 -20.62
CA SER A 64 7.70 -12.18 -19.70
C SER A 64 7.65 -11.50 -18.33
N HIS A 65 6.94 -10.38 -18.20
CA HIS A 65 6.79 -9.63 -16.96
C HIS A 65 5.53 -10.11 -16.25
N ARG A 66 5.65 -11.18 -15.48
CA ARG A 66 4.55 -11.73 -14.67
C ARG A 66 5.09 -12.16 -13.32
N ILE A 67 4.23 -12.05 -12.31
CA ILE A 67 4.52 -12.45 -10.94
C ILE A 67 3.41 -13.37 -10.42
N THR A 68 3.78 -14.24 -9.50
CA THR A 68 2.82 -14.89 -8.60
C THR A 68 2.89 -14.18 -7.25
N LEU A 69 1.76 -13.81 -6.68
CA LEU A 69 1.67 -13.21 -5.35
C LEU A 69 1.00 -14.17 -4.39
N ARG A 70 1.57 -14.36 -3.20
CA ARG A 70 0.92 -15.05 -2.07
C ARG A 70 0.97 -14.20 -0.82
N VAL A 71 -0.16 -14.09 -0.13
CA VAL A 71 -0.29 -13.39 1.16
C VAL A 71 -0.63 -14.40 2.23
N THR A 72 0.21 -14.50 3.27
CA THR A 72 0.09 -15.50 4.33
C THR A 72 0.32 -14.90 5.71
N SER A 73 -0.33 -15.41 6.76
CA SER A 73 0.05 -15.10 8.15
C SER A 73 1.19 -16.00 8.64
N SER A 74 1.85 -15.59 9.71
CA SER A 74 2.84 -16.38 10.46
C SER A 74 2.32 -17.75 10.93
N TYR A 75 1.00 -17.91 11.06
CA TYR A 75 0.33 -19.17 11.37
C TYR A 75 0.17 -20.12 10.17
N GLY A 76 0.59 -19.70 8.98
CA GLY A 76 0.50 -20.49 7.74
C GLY A 76 -0.83 -20.37 7.01
N ASN A 77 -1.76 -19.53 7.48
CA ASN A 77 -3.02 -19.26 6.80
C ASN A 77 -2.78 -18.46 5.53
N SER A 78 -3.38 -18.85 4.40
CA SER A 78 -3.29 -18.14 3.12
C SER A 78 -4.52 -17.25 2.94
N TYR A 79 -4.29 -15.96 2.72
CA TYR A 79 -5.33 -14.93 2.58
C TYR A 79 -5.53 -14.49 1.14
N HIS A 80 -4.49 -14.61 0.31
CA HIS A 80 -4.58 -14.32 -1.12
C HIS A 80 -3.55 -15.11 -1.91
N SER A 81 -3.92 -15.54 -3.11
CA SER A 81 -3.01 -16.11 -4.10
C SER A 81 -3.44 -15.69 -5.49
N SER A 82 -2.51 -15.16 -6.26
CA SER A 82 -2.69 -14.86 -7.69
C SER A 82 -1.48 -15.37 -8.45
N GLU A 83 -1.71 -16.10 -9.54
CA GLU A 83 -0.64 -16.76 -10.28
C GLU A 83 -0.44 -16.14 -11.64
N ASN A 84 0.82 -15.89 -11.99
CA ASN A 84 1.23 -15.36 -13.29
C ASN A 84 0.39 -14.13 -13.69
N VAL A 85 0.40 -13.06 -12.92
CA VAL A 85 -0.33 -11.81 -13.19
C VAL A 85 0.65 -10.63 -13.34
N GLN A 86 0.22 -9.56 -14.01
CA GLN A 86 0.97 -8.28 -14.09
C GLN A 86 0.56 -7.29 -13.00
N SER A 87 -0.66 -7.42 -12.50
CA SER A 87 -1.23 -6.57 -11.46
C SER A 87 -2.38 -7.27 -10.76
N GLY A 88 -2.74 -6.81 -9.58
CA GLY A 88 -3.91 -7.28 -8.87
C GLY A 88 -4.17 -6.49 -7.60
N GLN A 89 -5.15 -6.95 -6.85
CA GLN A 89 -5.48 -6.40 -5.53
C GLN A 89 -6.01 -7.51 -4.63
N PHE A 90 -5.88 -7.32 -3.32
CA PHE A 90 -6.46 -8.18 -2.30
C PHE A 90 -7.11 -7.35 -1.21
N ALA A 91 -8.12 -7.92 -0.57
CA ALA A 91 -8.78 -7.35 0.59
C ALA A 91 -9.22 -8.48 1.52
N PHE A 92 -8.85 -8.40 2.79
CA PHE A 92 -9.27 -9.38 3.80
C PHE A 92 -9.34 -8.71 5.18
N GLN A 93 -10.07 -9.36 6.10
CA GLN A 93 -10.03 -9.01 7.51
C GLN A 93 -9.09 -9.98 8.24
N ALA A 94 -8.08 -9.46 8.91
CA ALA A 94 -7.13 -10.25 9.68
C ALA A 94 -7.85 -10.95 10.84
N VAL A 95 -7.79 -12.27 10.91
CA VAL A 95 -8.40 -13.04 12.01
C VAL A 95 -7.49 -13.02 13.23
N GLU A 96 -6.19 -13.14 12.99
CA GLU A 96 -5.14 -13.26 14.00
C GLU A 96 -4.27 -12.00 14.00
N ALA A 97 -3.74 -11.62 15.17
CA ALA A 97 -2.74 -10.57 15.24
C ALA A 97 -1.34 -11.13 14.96
N GLY A 98 -0.44 -10.32 14.39
CA GLY A 98 0.97 -10.66 14.18
C GLY A 98 1.41 -10.45 12.74
N ASP A 99 2.53 -11.09 12.37
CA ASP A 99 3.16 -10.90 11.06
C ASP A 99 2.36 -11.53 9.92
N TYR A 100 2.07 -10.71 8.91
CA TYR A 100 1.59 -11.12 7.59
C TYR A 100 2.65 -10.82 6.55
N MET A 101 2.76 -11.68 5.56
CA MET A 101 3.78 -11.58 4.52
C MET A 101 3.16 -11.67 3.14
N ALA A 102 3.50 -10.70 2.27
CA ALA A 102 3.20 -10.71 0.85
C ALA A 102 4.47 -11.07 0.07
N CYS A 103 4.50 -12.27 -0.52
CA CYS A 103 5.63 -12.77 -1.29
C CYS A 103 5.35 -12.73 -2.80
N PHE A 104 6.23 -12.06 -3.51
CA PHE A 104 6.23 -11.86 -4.95
C PHE A 104 7.25 -12.80 -5.57
N PHE A 105 6.79 -13.73 -6.39
CA PHE A 105 7.59 -14.71 -7.12
C PHE A 105 7.66 -14.28 -8.58
N ALA A 106 8.83 -13.85 -9.05
CA ALA A 106 9.02 -13.52 -10.46
C ALA A 106 9.20 -14.80 -11.27
N ILE A 107 8.46 -14.94 -12.37
CA ILE A 107 8.61 -16.10 -13.26
C ILE A 107 10.04 -16.13 -13.79
N ASP A 108 10.62 -17.33 -13.85
CA ASP A 108 11.94 -17.54 -14.42
C ASP A 108 11.97 -17.20 -15.92
N HIS A 109 13.07 -16.59 -16.37
CA HIS A 109 13.22 -16.15 -17.74
C HIS A 109 14.70 -16.10 -18.13
N GLN A 110 15.02 -16.55 -19.35
CA GLN A 110 16.36 -16.52 -19.90
C GLN A 110 16.39 -15.67 -21.18
N PRO A 111 17.20 -14.60 -21.28
CA PRO A 111 18.14 -14.12 -20.25
C PRO A 111 17.43 -13.51 -19.03
N PRO A 112 18.08 -13.45 -17.85
CA PRO A 112 17.48 -12.85 -16.67
C PRO A 112 17.03 -11.41 -16.93
N LEU A 113 15.82 -11.10 -16.47
CA LEU A 113 15.24 -9.76 -16.60
C LEU A 113 14.90 -9.20 -15.22
N LYS A 114 14.93 -7.87 -15.14
CA LYS A 114 14.62 -7.13 -13.92
C LYS A 114 13.47 -6.18 -14.20
N PHE A 115 12.54 -6.10 -13.27
CA PHE A 115 11.41 -5.19 -13.37
C PHE A 115 11.01 -4.67 -11.99
N GLN A 116 10.38 -3.50 -11.99
CA GLN A 116 9.91 -2.87 -10.77
C GLN A 116 8.47 -3.28 -10.50
N VAL A 117 8.20 -3.63 -9.24
CA VAL A 117 6.86 -3.84 -8.73
C VAL A 117 6.51 -2.65 -7.84
N GLU A 118 5.37 -2.05 -8.13
CA GLU A 118 4.70 -1.10 -7.27
C GLU A 118 3.72 -1.82 -6.36
N PHE A 119 3.75 -1.51 -5.06
CA PHE A 119 2.95 -2.15 -4.04
C PHE A 119 2.49 -1.16 -2.97
N ASP A 120 1.18 -1.05 -2.82
CA ASP A 120 0.52 -0.29 -1.76
C ASP A 120 -0.16 -1.30 -0.83
N TRP A 121 0.29 -1.39 0.42
CA TRP A 121 -0.31 -2.22 1.46
C TRP A 121 -0.80 -1.31 2.58
N ARG A 122 -2.09 -1.40 2.90
CA ARG A 122 -2.70 -0.68 4.02
C ARG A 122 -3.45 -1.63 4.94
N SER A 123 -3.32 -1.41 6.23
CA SER A 123 -4.05 -2.12 7.27
C SER A 123 -4.75 -1.14 8.22
N GLY A 124 -5.82 -1.59 8.86
CA GLY A 124 -6.55 -0.86 9.89
C GLY A 124 -7.25 0.38 9.35
N VAL A 125 -7.09 1.50 10.05
CA VAL A 125 -7.73 2.78 9.68
C VAL A 125 -7.25 3.28 8.31
N ALA A 126 -6.02 2.95 7.91
CA ALA A 126 -5.47 3.32 6.61
C ALA A 126 -6.11 2.53 5.44
N ALA A 127 -6.64 1.33 5.72
CA ALA A 127 -7.33 0.50 4.73
C ALA A 127 -8.80 0.86 4.56
N LYS A 128 -9.40 1.61 5.49
CA LYS A 128 -10.80 2.02 5.39
C LYS A 128 -10.98 2.99 4.23
N ASP A 129 -11.82 2.60 3.27
CA ASP A 129 -12.23 3.51 2.20
C ASP A 129 -13.28 4.50 2.73
N TRP A 130 -12.77 5.62 3.19
CA TRP A 130 -13.53 6.76 3.67
C TRP A 130 -14.47 7.32 2.59
N SER A 131 -14.09 7.27 1.29
CA SER A 131 -14.84 7.91 0.21
C SER A 131 -16.22 7.31 -0.08
N ASN A 132 -16.42 6.02 0.22
CA ASN A 132 -17.67 5.31 -0.08
C ASN A 132 -18.77 5.44 0.99
N VAL A 133 -18.49 6.08 2.14
CA VAL A 133 -19.46 6.30 3.23
C VAL A 133 -20.26 7.59 3.06
N ALA A 134 -19.84 8.49 2.16
CA ALA A 134 -20.42 9.80 1.97
C ALA A 134 -21.60 9.79 0.96
N LYS A 135 -22.81 9.45 1.40
CA LYS A 135 -24.04 9.72 0.62
C LYS A 135 -25.20 10.26 1.45
N LYS A 136 -25.09 11.51 1.92
CA LYS A 136 -26.17 12.53 2.10
C LYS A 136 -25.60 13.76 2.82
N GLY A 137 -26.27 14.92 2.73
CA GLY A 137 -26.21 16.08 3.66
C GLY A 137 -24.88 16.80 3.95
N SER A 138 -24.91 18.14 4.13
CA SER A 138 -23.77 18.91 4.67
C SER A 138 -23.49 18.66 6.15
N VAL A 139 -24.51 18.21 6.90
CA VAL A 139 -24.37 17.82 8.33
C VAL A 139 -23.68 16.46 8.43
N ASP A 140 -24.07 15.50 7.58
CA ASP A 140 -23.46 14.17 7.56
C ASP A 140 -21.98 14.23 7.13
N ALA A 141 -21.60 15.18 6.27
CA ALA A 141 -20.20 15.41 5.89
C ALA A 141 -19.32 15.84 7.08
N MET A 142 -19.85 16.66 8.00
CA MET A 142 -19.11 17.09 9.20
C MET A 142 -19.00 15.94 10.22
N GLU A 143 -20.10 15.21 10.46
CA GLU A 143 -20.09 14.04 11.33
C GLU A 143 -19.08 12.98 10.85
N TYR A 144 -18.99 12.81 9.53
CA TYR A 144 -18.04 11.90 8.90
C TYR A 144 -16.57 12.29 9.13
N GLU A 145 -16.21 13.57 8.98
CA GLU A 145 -14.83 14.01 9.26
C GLU A 145 -14.49 13.84 10.74
N LEU A 146 -15.45 14.07 11.64
CA LEU A 146 -15.29 13.81 13.07
C LEU A 146 -15.10 12.32 13.36
N LYS A 147 -15.87 11.44 12.70
CA LYS A 147 -15.71 9.98 12.84
C LYS A 147 -14.36 9.50 12.34
N LYS A 148 -13.90 10.02 11.20
CA LYS A 148 -12.57 9.73 10.66
C LYS A 148 -11.48 10.15 11.63
N LEU A 149 -11.57 11.36 12.19
CA LEU A 149 -10.63 11.85 13.19
C LEU A 149 -10.66 10.98 14.47
N ALA A 150 -11.85 10.63 14.96
CA ALA A 150 -12.01 9.80 16.15
C ALA A 150 -11.38 8.41 15.94
N ASP A 151 -11.70 7.72 14.84
CA ASP A 151 -11.11 6.41 14.50
C ASP A 151 -9.58 6.50 14.38
N THR A 152 -9.06 7.60 13.81
CA THR A 152 -7.62 7.84 13.69
C THR A 152 -6.97 8.03 15.06
N ILE A 153 -7.57 8.83 15.95
CA ILE A 153 -7.07 9.04 17.32
C ILE A 153 -7.08 7.74 18.10
N THR A 154 -8.16 6.96 18.03
CA THR A 154 -8.25 5.65 18.69
C THR A 154 -7.17 4.70 18.18
N SER A 155 -6.97 4.63 16.86
CA SER A 155 -5.89 3.82 16.27
C SER A 155 -4.51 4.22 16.79
N ILE A 156 -4.21 5.53 16.85
CA ILE A 156 -2.92 6.01 17.39
C ILE A 156 -2.79 5.68 18.87
N HIS A 157 -3.85 5.86 19.66
CA HIS A 157 -3.84 5.53 21.08
C HIS A 157 -3.55 4.04 21.31
N ASP A 158 -4.20 3.16 20.57
CA ASP A 158 -4.00 1.72 20.67
C ASP A 158 -2.60 1.29 20.21
N GLU A 159 -2.00 1.96 19.22
CA GLU A 159 -0.59 1.76 18.85
C GLU A 159 0.36 2.21 19.97
N MET A 160 0.13 3.38 20.58
CA MET A 160 0.96 3.86 21.68
C MET A 160 0.90 2.93 22.90
N LEU A 161 -0.27 2.34 23.19
CA LEU A 161 -0.43 1.35 24.24
C LEU A 161 0.31 0.05 23.90
N TYR A 162 0.18 -0.44 22.66
CA TYR A 162 0.85 -1.64 22.19
C TYR A 162 2.38 -1.52 22.29
N LEU A 163 2.96 -0.39 21.87
CA LEU A 163 4.41 -0.18 21.91
C LEU A 163 5.00 0.04 23.31
N ARG A 164 4.15 0.35 24.30
CA ARG A 164 4.60 0.54 25.69
C ARG A 164 4.86 -0.80 26.39
N ASP A 165 4.07 -1.82 26.05
CA ASP A 165 4.01 -3.11 26.74
C ASP A 165 4.89 -4.15 26.04
#